data_AF-A0A0W8EZN7-F1
#
_entry.id   AF-A0A0W8EZN7-F1
#
_cell.length_a   1.000
_cell.length_b   1.000
_cell.length_c   1.000
_cell.angle_alpha   90.00
_cell.angle_beta   90.00
_cell.angle_gamma   90.00
#
_symmetry.space_group_name_H-M   'P 1'
#
loop_
_entity.id
_entity.type
_entity.pdbx_description
1 polymer ?
#
loop_
_entity_poly.entity_id
_entity_poly.type
_entity_poly.pdbx_seq_one_letter_code
_entity_poly.pdbx_strand_id
1 'polypeptide(L)'
;MAAIAAYWQRTQKIEAENETRQVVAFFDPKDDSVMVPPEVVPARSWKMDDETRRWVLAGHDAINQVALLNQIKEAETKRLLHYYLTFQDRSGGYYEIEYGLMKGSGIGKPV
;
A
#
# COMPACT_ATOMS: atom_id res chain seq x y z
N MET A 1 41.07 14.04 -28.43
CA MET A 1 40.10 13.65 -27.37
C MET A 1 38.78 14.43 -27.53
N ALA A 2 38.12 14.41 -28.70
CA ALA A 2 36.84 15.11 -28.94
C ALA A 2 35.75 14.23 -29.56
N ALA A 3 36.12 13.12 -30.21
CA ALA A 3 35.16 12.23 -30.86
C ALA A 3 34.33 11.37 -29.88
N ILE A 4 34.85 11.09 -28.68
CA ILE A 4 34.18 10.23 -27.69
C ILE A 4 33.01 10.99 -27.03
N ALA A 5 33.19 12.28 -26.72
CA ALA A 5 32.15 13.10 -26.07
C ALA A 5 30.89 13.27 -26.94
N ALA A 6 31.07 13.41 -28.26
CA ALA A 6 29.95 13.56 -29.20
C ALA A 6 29.12 12.28 -29.36
N TYR A 7 29.72 11.10 -29.17
CA TYR A 7 29.00 9.83 -29.19
C TYR A 7 28.07 9.70 -27.98
N TRP A 8 28.57 9.99 -26.78
CA TRP A 8 27.79 9.93 -25.53
C TRP A 8 26.61 10.90 -25.50
N GLN A 9 26.76 12.11 -26.05
CA GLN A 9 25.65 13.07 -26.14
C GLN A 9 24.54 12.61 -27.11
N ARG A 10 24.87 11.87 -28.17
CA ARG A 10 23.87 11.32 -29.09
C ARG A 10 23.11 10.16 -28.45
N THR A 11 23.79 9.27 -27.74
CA THR A 11 23.15 8.13 -27.07
C THR A 11 22.15 8.60 -26.01
N GLN A 12 22.52 9.55 -25.14
CA GLN A 12 21.61 10.10 -24.14
C GLN A 12 20.38 10.79 -24.73
N LYS A 13 20.55 11.48 -25.87
CA LYS A 13 19.43 12.15 -26.54
C LYS A 13 18.42 11.14 -27.13
N ILE A 14 18.91 10.03 -27.68
CA ILE A 14 18.07 8.96 -28.23
C ILE A 14 17.34 8.19 -27.11
N GLU A 15 17.99 7.95 -25.97
CA GLU A 15 17.36 7.35 -24.78
C GLU A 15 16.28 8.26 -24.20
N ALA A 16 16.55 9.55 -24.05
CA ALA A 16 15.60 10.54 -23.53
C ALA A 16 14.37 10.73 -24.44
N GLU A 17 14.55 10.69 -25.77
CA GLU A 17 13.43 10.71 -26.73
C GLU A 17 12.55 9.45 -26.67
N ASN A 18 13.12 8.32 -26.26
CA ASN A 18 12.39 7.06 -26.11
C ASN A 18 11.61 7.00 -24.79
N GLU A 19 12.17 7.55 -23.70
CA GLU A 19 11.46 7.72 -22.42
C GLU A 19 10.29 8.71 -22.56
N THR A 20 10.45 9.82 -23.28
CA THR A 20 9.34 10.78 -23.48
C THR A 20 8.20 10.19 -24.32
N ARG A 21 8.48 9.25 -25.24
CA ARG A 21 7.43 8.52 -25.97
C ARG A 21 6.67 7.52 -25.10
N GLN A 22 7.29 6.96 -24.06
CA GLN A 22 6.60 6.08 -23.10
C GLN A 22 5.69 6.86 -22.13
N VAL A 23 6.04 8.10 -21.77
CA VAL A 23 5.22 8.94 -20.87
C VAL A 23 3.96 9.51 -21.57
N VAL A 24 4.01 9.72 -22.89
CA VAL A 24 2.86 10.25 -23.66
C VAL A 24 1.77 9.18 -23.89
N ALA A 25 2.06 7.89 -23.71
CA ALA A 25 1.08 6.82 -23.89
C ALA A 25 0.08 6.66 -22.73
N PHE A 26 0.28 7.34 -21.59
CA PHE A 26 -0.66 7.27 -20.46
C PHE A 26 -1.93 8.11 -20.66
N PHE A 27 -1.98 8.96 -21.70
CA PHE A 27 -3.08 9.87 -21.95
C PHE A 27 -3.48 9.88 -23.43
N ASP A 28 -3.61 8.71 -24.06
CA ASP A 28 -4.34 8.63 -25.33
C ASP A 28 -5.86 8.71 -25.01
N PRO A 29 -6.57 9.79 -25.40
CA PRO A 29 -8.00 9.91 -25.13
C PRO A 29 -8.87 8.89 -25.88
N LYS A 30 -8.26 8.04 -26.72
CA LYS A 30 -8.91 6.90 -27.39
C LYS A 30 -8.66 5.56 -26.69
N ASP A 31 -7.74 5.52 -25.72
CA ASP A 31 -7.44 4.32 -24.96
C ASP A 31 -8.36 4.23 -23.72
N ASP A 32 -9.50 3.56 -23.91
CA ASP A 32 -10.49 3.32 -22.86
C ASP A 32 -10.04 2.23 -21.85
N SER A 33 -8.83 1.67 -21.99
CA SER A 33 -8.31 0.67 -21.05
C SER A 33 -8.07 1.23 -19.64
N VAL A 34 -7.99 2.56 -19.51
CA VAL A 34 -7.92 3.27 -18.21
C VAL A 34 -9.27 3.27 -17.49
N MET A 35 -10.38 3.05 -18.20
CA MET A 35 -11.72 3.00 -17.63
C MET A 35 -12.18 1.61 -17.19
N VAL A 36 -11.34 0.57 -17.31
CA VAL A 36 -11.69 -0.77 -16.81
C VAL A 36 -11.60 -0.74 -15.28
N PRO A 37 -12.73 -0.74 -14.54
CA PRO A 37 -12.66 -0.81 -13.10
C PRO A 37 -11.99 -2.14 -12.73
N PRO A 38 -11.11 -2.16 -11.72
CA PRO A 38 -10.53 -3.42 -11.25
C PRO A 38 -11.66 -4.40 -10.93
N GLU A 39 -11.55 -5.60 -11.50
CA GLU A 39 -12.63 -6.59 -11.64
C GLU A 39 -13.22 -7.05 -10.30
N VAL A 40 -12.51 -6.80 -9.19
CA VAL A 40 -12.92 -7.19 -7.85
C VAL A 40 -12.66 -6.06 -6.86
N VAL A 41 -13.69 -5.26 -6.59
CA VAL A 41 -13.71 -4.49 -5.33
C VAL A 41 -14.08 -5.50 -4.24
N PRO A 42 -13.20 -5.77 -3.25
CA PRO A 42 -13.53 -6.71 -2.19
C PRO A 42 -14.81 -6.25 -1.49
N ALA A 43 -15.76 -7.17 -1.33
CA ALA A 43 -17.00 -6.88 -0.61
C ALA A 43 -16.61 -6.39 0.80
N ARG A 44 -16.98 -5.14 1.12
CA ARG A 44 -16.67 -4.48 2.39
C ARG A 44 -17.11 -5.41 3.54
N SER A 45 -16.15 -6.09 4.15
CA SER A 45 -16.40 -7.14 5.11
C SER A 45 -15.90 -6.69 6.48
N TRP A 46 -16.58 -7.12 7.54
CA TRP A 46 -16.08 -6.94 8.90
C TRP A 46 -14.85 -7.81 9.18
N LYS A 47 -14.53 -8.77 8.28
CA LYS A 47 -13.37 -9.64 8.38
C LYS A 47 -12.15 -8.98 7.74
N MET A 48 -11.01 -8.99 8.44
CA MET A 48 -9.77 -8.44 7.92
C MET A 48 -9.21 -9.32 6.79
N ASP A 49 -8.76 -8.68 5.72
CA ASP A 49 -8.11 -9.36 4.59
C ASP A 49 -6.74 -9.94 5.00
N ASP A 50 -6.35 -11.07 4.40
CA ASP A 50 -5.10 -11.75 4.74
C ASP A 50 -3.85 -10.92 4.37
N GLU A 51 -3.89 -10.10 3.31
CA GLU A 51 -2.81 -9.18 2.96
C GLU A 51 -2.70 -8.05 4.00
N THR A 52 -3.84 -7.49 4.43
CA THR A 52 -3.88 -6.47 5.49
C THR A 52 -3.34 -7.05 6.80
N ARG A 53 -3.74 -8.28 7.14
CA ARG A 53 -3.26 -8.99 8.33
C ARG A 53 -1.74 -9.21 8.27
N ARG A 54 -1.20 -9.63 7.13
CA ARG A 54 0.26 -9.78 6.95
C ARG A 54 0.99 -8.46 7.16
N TRP A 55 0.45 -7.37 6.62
CA TRP A 55 1.01 -6.03 6.80
C TRP A 55 1.01 -5.57 8.25
N VAL A 56 -0.11 -5.74 8.96
CA VAL A 56 -0.26 -5.36 10.38
C VAL A 56 0.72 -6.11 11.28
N LEU A 57 1.11 -7.34 10.94
CA LEU A 57 2.00 -8.16 11.76
C LEU A 57 3.49 -8.01 11.37
N ALA A 58 3.77 -7.41 10.22
CA ALA A 58 5.13 -7.31 9.70
C ALA A 58 6.00 -6.40 10.58
N GLY A 59 7.15 -6.92 11.02
CA GLY A 59 8.13 -6.16 11.80
C GLY A 59 7.87 -6.07 13.30
N HIS A 60 6.73 -6.58 13.79
CA HIS A 60 6.49 -6.71 15.23
C HIS A 60 7.19 -7.94 15.82
N ASP A 61 7.57 -7.89 17.09
CA ASP A 61 8.03 -9.06 17.83
C ASP A 61 6.88 -10.05 18.08
N ALA A 62 7.22 -11.29 18.45
CA ALA A 62 6.25 -12.36 18.63
C ALA A 62 5.14 -12.05 19.66
N ILE A 63 5.45 -11.27 20.72
CA ILE A 63 4.47 -10.92 21.75
C ILE A 63 3.46 -9.93 21.17
N ASN A 64 3.93 -8.89 20.48
CA ASN A 64 3.05 -7.92 19.81
C ASN A 64 2.25 -8.56 18.67
N GLN A 65 2.84 -9.49 17.91
CA GLN A 65 2.10 -10.23 16.87
C GLN A 65 0.92 -11.02 17.45
N VAL A 66 1.14 -11.73 18.56
CA VAL A 66 0.06 -12.47 19.25
C VAL A 66 -1.00 -11.51 19.80
N ALA A 67 -0.58 -10.38 20.40
CA ALA A 67 -1.51 -9.37 20.90
C ALA A 67 -2.37 -8.76 19.79
N LEU A 68 -1.78 -8.44 18.63
CA LEU A 68 -2.49 -7.92 17.46
C LEU A 68 -3.46 -8.96 16.89
N LEU A 69 -3.05 -10.22 16.76
CA LEU A 69 -3.92 -11.31 16.30
C LEU A 69 -5.14 -11.50 17.21
N ASN A 70 -4.96 -11.40 18.53
CA ASN A 70 -6.06 -11.50 19.49
C ASN A 70 -7.04 -10.33 19.34
N GLN A 71 -6.53 -9.10 19.19
CA GLN A 71 -7.37 -7.92 18.94
C GLN A 71 -8.16 -8.03 17.63
N ILE A 72 -7.53 -8.49 16.55
CA ILE A 72 -8.21 -8.75 15.26
C ILE A 72 -9.33 -9.77 15.45
N LYS A 73 -9.03 -10.89 16.12
CA LYS A 73 -10.02 -11.95 16.37
C LYS A 73 -11.20 -11.44 17.20
N GLU A 74 -10.95 -10.59 18.19
CA GLU A 74 -12.01 -9.99 19.00
C GLU A 74 -12.89 -9.04 18.16
N ALA A 75 -12.28 -8.19 17.33
CA ALA A 75 -12.99 -7.28 16.44
C ALA A 75 -13.83 -8.03 15.40
N GLU A 76 -13.28 -9.09 14.80
CA GLU A 76 -13.97 -9.98 13.87
C GLU A 76 -15.14 -10.70 14.55
N THR A 77 -14.97 -11.19 15.78
CA THR A 77 -16.03 -11.84 16.56
C THR A 77 -17.19 -10.88 16.84
N LYS A 78 -16.88 -9.61 17.14
CA LYS A 78 -17.85 -8.54 17.35
C LYS A 78 -18.40 -7.96 16.04
N ARG A 79 -17.89 -8.40 14.88
CA ARG A 79 -18.24 -7.89 13.54
C ARG A 79 -18.09 -6.36 13.44
N LEU A 80 -17.05 -5.81 14.07
CA LEU A 80 -16.79 -4.38 14.04
C LEU A 80 -16.35 -3.97 12.64
N LEU A 81 -17.01 -2.94 12.11
CA LEU A 81 -16.63 -2.32 10.84
C LEU A 81 -15.49 -1.32 11.01
N HIS A 82 -15.31 -0.76 12.22
CA HIS A 82 -14.25 0.19 12.52
C HIS A 82 -13.67 -0.14 13.91
N TYR A 83 -12.36 -0.30 14.00
CA TYR A 83 -11.66 -0.58 15.25
C TYR A 83 -10.19 -0.16 15.19
N TYR A 84 -9.58 -0.03 16.37
CA TYR A 84 -8.16 0.25 16.53
C TYR A 84 -7.43 -0.99 17.03
N LEU A 85 -6.27 -1.27 16.43
CA LEU A 85 -5.32 -2.25 16.93
C LEU A 85 -4.17 -1.50 17.57
N THR A 86 -3.79 -1.89 18.78
CA THR A 86 -2.72 -1.23 19.54
C THR A 86 -1.53 -2.17 19.74
N PHE A 87 -0.33 -1.62 19.66
CA PHE A 87 0.93 -2.32 19.90
C PHE A 87 1.86 -1.45 20.74
N GLN A 88 2.81 -2.08 21.43
CA GLN A 88 3.70 -1.40 22.37
C GLN A 88 5.16 -1.38 21.94
N ASP A 89 5.53 -2.11 20.89
CA ASP A 89 6.87 -2.03 20.34
C ASP A 89 7.09 -0.70 19.59
N ARG A 90 8.37 -0.36 19.37
CA ARG A 90 8.79 0.81 18.58
C ARG A 90 8.15 2.13 19.00
N SER A 91 8.10 2.38 20.32
CA SER A 91 7.50 3.57 20.97
C SER A 91 5.97 3.54 21.11
N GLY A 92 5.34 2.43 20.70
CA GLY A 92 3.91 2.23 20.81
C GLY A 92 3.12 3.01 19.77
N GLY A 93 2.02 2.41 19.31
CA GLY A 93 1.19 3.00 18.29
C GLY A 93 -0.10 2.23 18.09
N TYR A 94 -0.82 2.67 17.07
CA TYR A 94 -2.06 2.05 16.68
C TYR A 94 -2.23 1.98 15.17
N TYR A 95 -3.04 1.02 14.75
CA TYR A 95 -3.58 0.91 13.40
C TYR A 95 -5.08 1.15 13.47
N GLU A 96 -5.57 2.01 12.59
CA GLU A 96 -7.00 2.23 12.37
C GLU A 96 -7.45 1.31 11.24
N ILE A 97 -8.40 0.43 11.54
CA ILE A 97 -8.95 -0.53 10.59
C ILE A 97 -10.40 -0.18 10.31
N GLU A 98 -10.75 -0.01 9.05
CA GLU A 98 -12.12 0.25 8.60
C GLU A 98 -12.50 -0.73 7.49
N TYR A 99 -13.66 -1.39 7.62
CA TYR A 99 -14.16 -2.43 6.72
C TYR A 99 -13.14 -3.54 6.43
N GLY A 100 -12.38 -3.94 7.45
CA GLY A 100 -11.35 -4.97 7.33
C GLY A 100 -10.07 -4.53 6.61
N LEU A 101 -9.96 -3.24 6.27
CA LEU A 101 -8.83 -2.64 5.56
C LEU A 101 -8.09 -1.66 6.46
N MET A 102 -6.78 -1.53 6.24
CA MET A 102 -5.97 -0.50 6.87
C MET A 102 -6.41 0.88 6.38
N LYS A 103 -6.81 1.75 7.31
CA LYS A 103 -7.12 3.16 7.04
C LYS A 103 -5.97 4.08 7.37
N GLY A 104 -5.29 3.82 8.48
CA GLY A 104 -4.21 4.68 8.95
C GLY A 104 -3.41 4.07 10.09
N SER A 105 -2.29 4.71 10.40
CA SER A 105 -1.47 4.37 11.55
C SER A 105 -1.08 5.64 12.30
N GLY A 106 -0.89 5.50 13.61
CA GLY A 106 -0.49 6.61 14.48
C GLY A 106 0.44 6.15 15.59
N ILE A 107 1.15 7.12 16.17
CA ILE A 107 2.01 6.91 17.33
C ILE A 107 1.23 7.33 18.58
N GLY A 108 1.33 6.55 19.65
CA GLY A 108 0.62 6.82 20.90
C GLY A 108 -0.76 6.16 20.98
N LYS A 109 -1.70 6.79 21.68
CA LYS A 109 -3.05 6.24 21.92
C LYS A 109 -4.05 6.81 20.91
N PRO A 110 -4.96 5.99 20.35
CA PRO A 110 -6.07 6.49 19.56
C PRO A 110 -6.97 7.37 20.45
N VAL A 111 -7.44 8.50 19.89
CA VAL A 111 -8.32 9.49 20.56
C VAL A 111 -9.80 9.20 20.29
#